data_AF-A0A6H9YYH2-F1
#
_entry.id   AF-A0A6H9YYH2-F1
#
_cell.length_a   1.000
_cell.length_b   1.000
_cell.length_c   1.000
_cell.angle_alpha   90.00
_cell.angle_beta   90.00
_cell.angle_gamma   90.00
#
_symmetry.space_group_name_H-M   'P 1'
#
loop_
_entity.id
_entity.type
_entity.pdbx_description
1 polymer ?
#
loop_
_entity_poly.entity_id
_entity_poly.type
_entity_poly.pdbx_seq_one_letter_code
_entity_poly.pdbx_strand_id
1 'polypeptide(L)'
;MHIAAKHRGLATTQRYTAIYQDDVLRHYGAFIARRRAERSSEEYRQPPDAEWAEFEQHFTRRRVELGTCACPYGTPCRHEHAWLRCPMLRPGPDQRVRLAEIITNLHERTKEATDRGWLGEIEGLEVSLTGALQKMEHRRTRTLVPLNLGATRTT
;
A
#
# COMPACT_ATOMS: atom_id res chain seq x y z
N MET A 1 10.52 52.90 -36.24
CA MET A 1 11.39 52.47 -35.11
C MET A 1 11.68 50.99 -35.30
N HIS A 2 12.82 50.66 -35.92
CA HIS A 2 13.16 49.29 -36.33
C HIS A 2 14.35 48.73 -35.52
N ILE A 3 14.05 47.59 -34.89
CA ILE A 3 14.82 46.33 -34.81
C ILE A 3 15.91 46.13 -33.73
N ALA A 4 15.73 44.99 -33.05
CA ALA A 4 16.71 44.02 -32.51
C ALA A 4 17.28 44.20 -31.10
N ALA A 5 16.61 43.60 -30.12
CA ALA A 5 17.30 43.02 -28.97
C ALA A 5 17.89 41.66 -29.38
N LYS A 6 19.18 41.64 -29.73
CA LYS A 6 19.99 40.43 -29.90
C LYS A 6 20.13 39.73 -28.54
N HIS A 7 19.49 38.58 -28.33
CA HIS A 7 19.85 37.68 -27.23
C HIS A 7 21.19 37.00 -27.57
N ARG A 8 22.29 37.54 -27.04
CA ARG A 8 23.63 36.96 -27.17
C ARG A 8 23.82 35.88 -26.10
N GLY A 9 23.49 34.65 -26.46
CA GLY A 9 23.91 33.44 -25.73
C GLY A 9 22.74 32.62 -25.17
N LEU A 10 22.90 31.29 -25.24
CA LEU A 10 21.95 30.28 -24.73
C LEU A 10 21.58 30.46 -23.25
N ALA A 11 22.35 31.23 -22.48
CA ALA A 11 22.07 31.56 -21.08
C ALA A 11 20.86 32.49 -20.89
N THR A 12 20.48 33.30 -21.88
CA THR A 12 19.42 34.32 -21.69
C THR A 12 18.00 33.76 -21.83
N THR A 13 17.83 32.58 -22.44
CA THR A 13 16.53 31.89 -22.60
C THR A 13 16.35 30.69 -21.69
N GLN A 14 17.34 30.34 -20.86
CA GLN A 14 17.27 29.20 -19.95
C GLN A 14 16.50 29.54 -18.67
N ARG A 15 15.22 29.94 -18.79
CA ARG A 15 14.42 30.42 -17.65
C ARG A 15 13.64 29.33 -16.91
N TYR A 16 13.69 28.06 -17.32
CA TYR A 16 13.00 26.96 -16.62
C TYR A 16 13.71 25.59 -16.65
N THR A 17 15.03 25.56 -16.82
CA THR A 17 15.80 24.39 -16.37
C THR A 17 16.30 24.75 -14.98
N ALA A 18 15.76 24.11 -13.96
CA ALA A 18 16.24 24.28 -12.59
C ALA A 18 17.70 23.82 -12.51
N ILE A 19 18.63 24.73 -12.80
CA ILE A 19 20.02 24.61 -12.38
C ILE A 19 19.94 24.81 -10.86
N TYR A 20 19.74 23.71 -10.14
CA TYR A 20 19.90 23.70 -8.70
C TYR A 20 21.30 24.21 -8.43
N GLN A 21 21.40 25.39 -7.81
CA GLN A 21 22.69 25.89 -7.34
C GLN A 21 23.24 24.84 -6.37
N ASP A 22 24.50 24.43 -6.49
CA ASP A 22 25.14 23.44 -5.60
C ASP A 22 24.92 23.77 -4.12
N ASP A 23 24.81 25.06 -3.83
CA ASP A 23 24.48 25.60 -2.50
C ASP A 23 23.14 25.06 -1.96
N VAL A 24 22.10 24.93 -2.79
CA VAL A 24 20.79 24.41 -2.37
C VAL A 24 20.89 22.93 -2.00
N LEU A 25 21.60 22.13 -2.80
CA LEU A 25 21.83 20.70 -2.51
C LEU A 25 22.67 20.55 -1.24
N ARG A 26 23.72 21.37 -1.08
CA ARG A 26 24.57 21.40 0.11
C ARG A 26 23.77 21.77 1.36
N HIS A 27 22.96 22.82 1.31
CA HIS A 27 22.11 23.24 2.42
C HIS A 27 21.07 22.19 2.79
N TYR A 28 20.43 21.57 1.79
CA TYR A 28 19.50 20.47 2.02
C TYR A 28 20.18 19.26 2.65
N GLY A 29 21.35 18.85 2.15
CA GLY A 29 22.14 17.76 2.73
C GLY A 29 22.55 18.05 4.18
N ALA A 30 23.02 19.26 4.47
CA ALA A 30 23.37 19.69 5.83
C ALA A 30 22.16 19.73 6.77
N PHE A 31 20.98 20.14 6.27
CA PHE A 31 19.73 20.10 7.01
C PHE A 31 19.33 18.67 7.37
N ILE A 32 19.35 17.74 6.41
CA ILE A 32 19.06 16.33 6.65
C ILE A 32 20.07 15.73 7.65
N ALA A 33 21.37 16.01 7.50
CA ALA A 33 22.42 15.50 8.39
C ALA A 33 22.20 15.91 9.85
N ARG A 34 21.86 17.19 10.12
CA ARG A 34 21.52 17.64 11.49
C ARG A 34 20.34 16.87 12.07
N ARG A 35 19.27 16.71 11.29
CA ARG A 35 18.10 15.95 11.74
C ARG A 35 18.41 14.48 12.01
N ARG A 36 19.30 13.86 11.23
CA ARG A 36 19.73 12.47 11.49
C ARG A 36 20.53 12.37 12.79
N ALA A 37 21.36 13.35 13.10
CA ALA A 37 22.16 13.37 14.34
C ALA A 37 21.31 13.52 15.62
N GLU A 38 20.11 14.10 15.52
CA GLU A 38 19.17 14.22 16.63
C GLU A 38 18.36 12.94 16.90
N ARG A 39 18.29 12.01 15.94
CA ARG A 39 17.57 10.74 16.13
C ARG A 39 18.48 9.70 16.78
N SER A 40 17.87 8.74 17.48
CA SER A 40 18.60 7.59 18.02
C SER A 40 19.38 6.88 16.91
N SER A 41 20.63 6.50 17.19
CA SER A 41 21.46 5.74 16.26
C SER A 41 20.82 4.40 15.87
N GLU A 42 19.93 3.86 16.72
CA GLU A 42 19.20 2.63 16.47
C GLU A 42 18.30 2.70 15.23
N GLU A 43 17.74 3.86 14.88
CA GLU A 43 16.91 4.04 13.69
C GLU A 43 17.70 3.90 12.38
N TYR A 44 19.02 4.11 12.43
CA TYR A 44 19.92 3.97 11.28
C TYR A 44 20.79 2.73 11.36
N ARG A 45 20.47 1.77 12.25
CA ARG A 45 21.20 0.51 12.32
C ARG A 45 21.09 -0.21 10.98
N GLN A 46 22.20 -0.77 10.52
CA GLN A 46 22.16 -1.65 9.37
C GLN A 46 21.50 -2.99 9.78
N PRO A 47 20.38 -3.38 9.16
CA PRO A 47 19.75 -4.66 9.47
C PRO A 47 20.65 -5.81 9.01
N PRO A 48 20.79 -6.89 9.79
CA PRO A 48 21.53 -8.09 9.41
C PRO A 48 20.79 -8.86 8.32
N ASP A 49 21.52 -9.67 7.57
CA ASP A 49 20.96 -10.45 6.46
C ASP A 49 19.80 -11.36 6.88
N ALA A 50 19.81 -11.87 8.11
CA ALA A 50 18.72 -12.66 8.66
C ALA A 50 17.41 -11.87 8.80
N GLU A 51 17.50 -10.61 9.24
CA GLU A 51 16.35 -9.70 9.35
C GLU A 51 15.82 -9.32 7.96
N TRP A 52 16.71 -9.12 6.99
CA TRP A 52 16.34 -8.94 5.58
C TRP A 52 15.63 -10.15 4.99
N ALA A 53 16.14 -11.35 5.22
CA ALA A 53 15.52 -12.59 4.76
C ALA A 53 14.13 -12.79 5.39
N GLU A 54 13.97 -12.47 6.68
CA GLU A 54 12.67 -12.50 7.35
C GLU A 54 11.68 -11.49 6.73
N PHE A 55 12.13 -10.27 6.50
CA PHE A 55 11.34 -9.21 5.87
C PHE A 55 10.84 -9.61 4.47
N GLU A 56 11.71 -10.17 3.63
CA GLU A 56 11.33 -10.66 2.29
C GLU A 56 10.33 -11.81 2.36
N GLN A 57 10.52 -12.72 3.32
CA GLN A 57 9.66 -13.87 3.51
C GLN A 57 8.30 -13.49 4.11
N HIS A 58 8.20 -12.41 4.90
CA HIS A 58 6.97 -11.96 5.55
C HIS A 58 5.79 -11.78 4.59
N PHE A 59 6.05 -11.19 3.41
CA PHE A 59 5.01 -10.94 2.41
C PHE A 59 4.58 -12.20 1.65
N THR A 60 5.49 -13.16 1.49
CA THR A 60 5.23 -14.43 0.80
C THR A 60 4.56 -15.45 1.71
N ARG A 61 4.94 -15.47 3.00
CA ARG A 61 4.41 -16.39 4.02
C ARG A 61 2.97 -16.08 4.40
N ARG A 62 2.53 -14.82 4.31
CA ARG A 62 1.16 -14.42 4.67
C ARG A 62 0.17 -14.47 3.50
N ARG A 63 0.28 -15.53 2.69
CA ARG A 63 -0.79 -15.93 1.77
C ARG A 63 -1.86 -16.68 2.57
N VAL A 64 -3.07 -16.18 2.51
CA VAL A 64 -4.26 -16.79 3.12
C VAL A 64 -5.20 -17.27 2.01
N GLU A 65 -6.21 -18.06 2.35
CA GLU A 65 -7.02 -18.73 1.33
C GLU A 65 -7.71 -17.79 0.34
N LEU A 66 -8.09 -16.59 0.77
CA LEU A 66 -8.75 -15.58 -0.07
C LEU A 66 -7.78 -14.57 -0.70
N GLY A 67 -6.47 -14.63 -0.44
CA GLY A 67 -5.52 -13.69 -1.00
C GLY A 67 -4.31 -13.42 -0.11
N THR A 68 -3.90 -12.17 0.03
CA THR A 68 -2.70 -11.78 0.78
C THR A 68 -3.02 -10.80 1.89
N CYS A 69 -2.32 -10.92 3.02
CA CYS A 69 -2.38 -9.94 4.09
C CYS A 69 -1.43 -8.78 3.82
N ALA A 70 -1.94 -7.55 3.78
CA ALA A 70 -1.14 -6.34 3.60
C ALA A 70 -0.58 -5.74 4.90
N CYS A 71 -0.64 -6.49 6.01
CA CYS A 71 -0.17 -6.02 7.30
C CYS A 71 1.35 -5.75 7.27
N PRO A 72 1.81 -4.58 7.75
CA PRO A 72 3.23 -4.24 7.75
C PRO A 72 4.10 -5.28 8.46
N TYR A 73 5.38 -5.31 8.10
CA TYR A 73 6.37 -6.09 8.80
C TYR A 73 6.41 -5.72 10.30
N GLY A 74 6.65 -6.71 11.16
CA GLY A 74 6.67 -6.52 12.62
C GLY A 74 5.30 -6.24 13.27
N THR A 75 4.21 -6.17 12.49
CA THR A 75 2.86 -5.94 13.03
C THR A 75 2.07 -7.26 13.10
N PRO A 76 1.50 -7.62 14.26
CA PRO A 76 0.64 -8.80 14.37
C PRO A 76 -0.70 -8.56 13.67
N CYS A 77 -1.19 -9.55 12.94
CA CYS A 77 -2.53 -9.51 12.38
C CYS A 77 -3.51 -10.11 13.40
N ARG A 78 -4.30 -9.28 14.08
CA ARG A 78 -5.33 -9.77 15.04
C ARG A 78 -6.43 -10.64 14.41
N HIS A 79 -6.50 -10.67 13.09
CA HIS A 79 -7.58 -11.33 12.34
C HIS A 79 -7.05 -12.49 11.49
N GLU A 80 -5.95 -13.10 11.90
CA GLU A 80 -5.34 -14.27 11.23
C GLU A 80 -6.31 -15.44 11.05
N HIS A 81 -7.46 -15.47 11.74
CA HIS A 81 -8.53 -16.46 11.53
C HIS A 81 -9.88 -15.84 11.12
N ALA A 82 -9.98 -14.52 10.99
CA ALA A 82 -11.22 -13.79 10.66
C ALA A 82 -11.05 -12.98 9.36
N TRP A 83 -10.62 -13.65 8.29
CA TRP A 83 -10.06 -13.01 7.08
C TRP A 83 -11.01 -12.02 6.41
N LEU A 84 -12.30 -12.34 6.34
CA LEU A 84 -13.33 -11.47 5.74
C LEU A 84 -13.48 -10.14 6.49
N ARG A 85 -13.24 -10.14 7.80
CA ARG A 85 -13.32 -8.95 8.67
C ARG A 85 -12.02 -8.15 8.69
N CYS A 86 -10.93 -8.73 8.18
CA CYS A 86 -9.62 -8.08 8.21
C CYS A 86 -9.57 -6.93 7.19
N PRO A 87 -9.33 -5.67 7.63
CA PRO A 87 -9.19 -4.55 6.70
C PRO A 87 -7.97 -4.72 5.80
N MET A 88 -6.92 -5.40 6.29
CA MET A 88 -5.66 -5.63 5.56
C MET A 88 -5.71 -6.79 4.56
N LEU A 89 -6.79 -7.59 4.54
CA LEU A 89 -6.95 -8.63 3.51
C LEU A 89 -7.10 -7.97 2.13
N ARG A 90 -6.20 -8.33 1.21
CA ARG A 90 -6.29 -8.03 -0.21
C ARG A 90 -6.72 -9.30 -0.94
N PRO A 91 -7.97 -9.37 -1.43
CA PRO A 91 -8.43 -10.57 -2.11
C PRO A 91 -7.66 -10.83 -3.41
N GLY A 92 -7.43 -12.10 -3.73
CA GLY A 92 -6.82 -12.51 -4.99
C GLY A 92 -7.65 -12.09 -6.22
N PRO A 93 -7.03 -11.91 -7.39
CA PRO A 93 -7.70 -11.57 -8.65
C PRO A 93 -8.64 -12.69 -9.16
N ASP A 94 -8.43 -13.92 -8.71
CA ASP A 94 -9.20 -15.13 -9.00
C ASP A 94 -10.36 -15.38 -8.01
N GLN A 95 -10.35 -14.73 -6.85
CA GLN A 95 -11.28 -15.02 -5.74
C GLN A 95 -12.68 -14.41 -5.88
N ARG A 96 -13.03 -13.85 -7.05
CA ARG A 96 -14.31 -13.18 -7.28
C ARG A 96 -15.51 -14.12 -7.07
N VAL A 97 -15.45 -15.30 -7.69
CA VAL A 97 -16.54 -16.28 -7.64
C VAL A 97 -16.74 -16.76 -6.20
N ARG A 98 -15.64 -17.15 -5.55
CA ARG A 98 -15.65 -17.57 -4.14
C ARG A 98 -16.19 -16.50 -3.19
N LEU A 99 -15.85 -15.22 -3.38
CA LEU A 99 -16.42 -14.14 -2.58
C LEU A 99 -17.94 -13.98 -2.81
N ALA A 100 -18.43 -14.19 -4.04
CA ALA A 100 -19.86 -14.14 -4.32
C ALA A 100 -20.60 -15.29 -3.63
N GLU A 101 -20.04 -16.50 -3.65
CA GLU A 101 -20.58 -17.67 -2.92
C GLU A 101 -20.64 -17.41 -1.40
N ILE A 102 -19.57 -16.85 -0.83
CA ILE A 102 -19.53 -16.45 0.59
C ILE A 102 -20.63 -15.42 0.91
N ILE A 103 -20.81 -14.41 0.05
CA ILE A 103 -21.85 -13.39 0.24
C ILE A 103 -23.24 -14.02 0.22
N THR A 104 -23.52 -14.91 -0.74
CA THR A 104 -24.80 -15.63 -0.81
C THR A 104 -25.04 -16.45 0.44
N ASN A 105 -24.05 -17.24 0.87
CA ASN A 105 -24.17 -18.06 2.07
C ASN A 105 -24.38 -17.21 3.33
N LEU A 106 -23.71 -16.07 3.45
CA LEU A 106 -23.89 -15.16 4.59
C LEU A 106 -25.31 -14.59 4.63
N HIS A 107 -25.90 -14.22 3.49
CA HIS A 107 -27.31 -13.81 3.44
C HIS A 107 -28.26 -14.93 3.88
N GLU A 108 -28.06 -16.14 3.38
CA GLU A 108 -28.88 -17.31 3.75
C GLU A 108 -28.80 -17.58 5.26
N ARG A 109 -27.59 -17.56 5.83
CA ARG A 109 -27.37 -17.78 7.26
C ARG A 109 -27.94 -16.66 8.13
N THR A 110 -27.83 -15.40 7.69
CA THR A 110 -28.45 -14.27 8.42
C THR A 110 -29.98 -14.40 8.42
N LYS A 111 -30.57 -14.81 7.29
CA LYS A 111 -32.01 -15.07 7.20
C LYS A 111 -32.42 -16.22 8.14
N GLU A 112 -31.71 -17.34 8.10
CA GLU A 112 -31.99 -18.47 8.98
C GLU A 112 -31.88 -18.10 10.47
N ALA A 113 -30.82 -17.38 10.85
CA ALA A 113 -30.65 -16.93 12.23
C ALA A 113 -31.78 -15.98 12.67
N THR A 114 -32.28 -15.15 11.76
CA THR A 114 -33.43 -14.26 12.00
C THR A 114 -34.71 -15.06 12.19
N ASP A 115 -34.99 -16.00 11.28
CA ASP A 115 -36.19 -16.84 11.31
C ASP A 115 -36.24 -17.71 12.58
N ARG A 116 -35.07 -18.15 13.08
CA ARG A 116 -34.94 -18.95 14.30
C ARG A 116 -34.76 -18.14 15.59
N GLY A 117 -34.67 -16.81 15.50
CA GLY A 117 -34.47 -15.93 16.66
C GLY A 117 -33.09 -16.05 17.33
N TRP A 118 -32.05 -16.45 16.59
CA TRP A 118 -30.68 -16.58 17.09
C TRP A 118 -29.95 -15.23 17.11
N LEU A 119 -30.40 -14.34 17.98
CA LEU A 119 -29.93 -12.95 18.04
C LEU A 119 -28.41 -12.82 18.23
N GLY A 120 -27.78 -13.76 18.94
CA GLY A 120 -26.33 -13.75 19.18
C GLY A 120 -25.47 -14.06 17.94
N GLU A 121 -26.04 -14.69 16.90
CA GLU A 121 -25.29 -15.01 15.68
C GLU A 121 -25.40 -13.92 14.61
N ILE A 122 -26.51 -13.17 14.61
CA ILE A 122 -26.84 -12.18 13.57
C ILE A 122 -25.74 -11.13 13.44
N GLU A 123 -25.31 -10.52 14.55
CA GLU A 123 -24.29 -9.47 14.54
C GLU A 123 -22.97 -9.98 13.90
N GLY A 124 -22.53 -11.18 14.26
CA GLY A 124 -21.32 -11.78 13.70
C GLY A 124 -21.44 -12.07 12.20
N LEU A 125 -22.61 -12.46 11.73
CA LEU A 125 -22.90 -12.72 10.32
C LEU A 125 -22.91 -11.40 9.53
N GLU A 126 -23.57 -10.36 10.04
CA GLU A 126 -23.66 -9.04 9.41
C GLU A 126 -22.30 -8.34 9.27
N VAL A 127 -21.46 -8.43 10.30
CA VAL A 127 -20.08 -7.90 10.25
C VAL A 127 -19.28 -8.63 9.16
N SER A 128 -19.46 -9.94 9.04
CA SER A 128 -18.76 -10.75 8.03
C SER A 128 -19.26 -10.45 6.61
N LEU A 129 -20.57 -10.25 6.45
CA LEU A 129 -21.20 -9.86 5.19
C LEU A 129 -20.73 -8.48 4.73
N THR A 130 -20.71 -7.51 5.64
CA THR A 130 -20.19 -6.16 5.38
C THR A 130 -18.73 -6.23 4.90
N GLY A 131 -17.90 -7.01 5.59
CA GLY A 131 -16.51 -7.24 5.17
C GLY A 131 -16.42 -7.85 3.76
N ALA A 132 -17.22 -8.88 3.47
CA ALA A 132 -17.25 -9.54 2.16
C ALA A 132 -17.64 -8.58 1.02
N LEU A 133 -18.68 -7.76 1.23
CA LEU A 133 -19.15 -6.76 0.27
C LEU A 133 -18.10 -5.67 0.00
N GLN A 134 -17.46 -5.15 1.06
CA GLN A 134 -16.37 -4.19 0.92
C GLN A 134 -15.20 -4.76 0.12
N LYS A 135 -14.85 -6.03 0.34
CA LYS A 135 -13.81 -6.71 -0.44
C LYS A 135 -14.20 -6.88 -1.90
N MET A 136 -15.47 -7.18 -2.20
CA MET A 136 -15.97 -7.26 -3.57
C MET A 136 -15.87 -5.92 -4.29
N GLU A 137 -16.24 -4.83 -3.62
CA GLU A 137 -16.23 -3.48 -4.19
C GLU A 137 -14.80 -2.93 -4.37
N HIS A 138 -13.92 -3.12 -3.38
CA HIS A 138 -12.52 -2.69 -3.48
C HIS A 138 -11.78 -3.37 -4.65
N ARG A 139 -12.19 -4.58 -5.04
CA ARG A 139 -11.66 -5.24 -6.24
C ARG A 139 -12.10 -4.58 -7.54
N ARG A 140 -13.31 -4.00 -7.59
CA ARG A 140 -13.83 -3.30 -8.79
C ARG A 140 -13.11 -1.98 -9.03
N THR A 141 -12.75 -1.28 -7.97
CA THR A 141 -12.08 0.04 -8.02
C THR A 141 -10.56 -0.04 -8.22
N ARG A 142 -9.92 -1.18 -7.93
CA ARG A 142 -8.49 -1.43 -8.23
C ARG A 142 -8.25 -1.71 -9.72
N THR A 143 -8.45 -0.70 -10.56
CA THR A 143 -7.78 -0.62 -11.86
C THR A 143 -6.30 -0.43 -11.59
N LEU A 144 -5.46 -1.41 -11.93
CA LEU A 144 -4.02 -1.35 -11.75
C LEU A 144 -3.46 -0.20 -12.60
N VAL A 145 -3.03 0.89 -11.96
CA VAL A 145 -2.06 1.80 -12.57
C VAL A 145 -0.70 1.10 -12.47
N PRO A 146 -0.06 0.72 -13.59
CA PRO A 146 1.26 0.12 -13.51
C PRO A 146 2.23 1.13 -12.90
N LEU A 147 2.83 0.76 -11.77
CA LEU A 147 3.94 1.50 -11.17
C LEU A 147 5.14 1.29 -12.09
N ASN A 148 5.32 2.21 -13.04
CA ASN A 148 6.45 2.20 -13.95
C ASN A 148 7.69 2.62 -13.13
N LEU A 149 8.28 1.66 -12.41
CA LEU A 149 9.59 1.82 -11.78
C LEU A 149 10.60 1.90 -12.91
N GLY A 150 10.93 3.13 -13.31
CA GLY A 150 11.86 3.41 -14.39
C GLY A 150 13.19 2.69 -14.14
N ALA A 151 13.39 1.58 -14.84
CA ALA A 151 14.68 0.91 -14.91
C ALA A 151 15.62 1.79 -15.72
N THR A 152 16.48 2.54 -15.03
CA THR A 152 17.63 3.18 -15.65
C THR A 152 18.57 2.09 -16.15
N ARG A 153 18.65 1.93 -17.48
CA ARG A 153 19.67 1.11 -18.15
C ARG A 153 21.06 1.63 -17.78
N THR A 154 21.85 0.79 -17.15
CA THR A 154 23.31 0.98 -17.02
C THR A 154 23.93 0.58 -18.35
N THR A 155 24.60 1.52 -19.00
CA THR A 155 25.60 1.29 -20.06
C THR A 155 26.98 1.22 -19.44
#